data_AF-A0A9D2R512-F1
#
_entry.id   AF-A0A9D2R512-F1
#
_cell.length_a   1.000
_cell.length_b   1.000
_cell.length_c   1.000
_cell.angle_alpha   90.00
_cell.angle_beta   90.00
_cell.angle_gamma   90.00
#
_symmetry.space_group_name_H-M   'P 1'
#
loop_
_entity.id
_entity.type
_entity.pdbx_description
1 polymer ?
#
loop_
_entity_poly.entity_id
_entity_poly.type
_entity_poly.pdbx_seq_one_letter_code
_entity_poly.pdbx_strand_id
1 'polypeptide(L)' 'KGDRKGRFNGRYFYDYNRESLNDLLDSFPEIQVIDIWKTSDVREDRNNKWFNVLLRKRREE' A
#
# COMPACT_ATOMS: atom_id res chain seq x y z
N LYS A 1 9.89 -6.17 -2.76
CA LYS A 1 9.18 -7.45 -3.02
C LYS A 1 7.71 -7.12 -3.30
N GLY A 2 6.90 -8.05 -3.80
CA GLY A 2 5.49 -7.80 -4.17
C GLY A 2 5.02 -8.82 -5.22
N ASP A 3 3.72 -8.89 -5.47
CA ASP A 3 3.13 -9.89 -6.35
C ASP A 3 3.41 -9.60 -7.83
N ARG A 4 3.47 -8.31 -8.22
CA ARG A 4 3.81 -7.85 -9.58
C ARG A 4 4.47 -6.47 -9.57
N LYS A 5 5.18 -6.15 -10.66
CA LYS A 5 5.69 -4.80 -10.97
C LYS A 5 5.60 -4.57 -12.48
N GLY A 6 5.17 -3.39 -12.93
CA GLY A 6 5.07 -3.11 -14.37
C GLY A 6 4.32 -1.85 -14.73
N ARG A 7 4.34 -1.49 -16.02
CA ARG A 7 3.65 -0.31 -16.56
C ARG A 7 2.30 -0.72 -17.17
N PHE A 8 1.22 -0.10 -16.72
CA PHE A 8 -0.15 -0.34 -17.18
C PHE A 8 -0.82 1.00 -17.42
N ASN A 9 -1.40 1.20 -18.61
CA ASN A 9 -2.07 2.46 -19.00
C ASN A 9 -1.22 3.71 -18.71
N GLY A 10 0.08 3.64 -19.00
CA GLY A 10 1.04 4.73 -18.82
C GLY A 10 1.59 4.91 -17.40
N ARG A 11 0.98 4.30 -16.39
CA ARG A 11 1.42 4.36 -14.99
C ARG A 11 2.24 3.14 -14.61
N TYR A 12 3.23 3.31 -13.74
CA TYR A 12 3.99 2.19 -13.21
C TYR A 12 3.43 1.79 -11.85
N PHE A 13 3.17 0.50 -11.67
CA PHE A 13 2.60 -0.06 -10.45
C PHE A 13 3.59 -1.02 -9.77
N TYR A 14 3.57 -0.98 -8.45
CA TYR A 14 4.11 -2.01 -7.57
C TYR A 14 2.94 -2.62 -6.81
N ASP A 15 2.62 -3.87 -7.14
CA ASP A 15 1.52 -4.60 -6.50
C ASP A 15 2.08 -5.24 -5.22
N TYR A 16 2.07 -4.48 -4.13
CA TYR A 16 2.53 -4.96 -2.84
C TYR A 16 1.51 -5.92 -2.21
N ASN A 17 2.00 -7.08 -1.77
CA ASN A 17 1.29 -7.91 -0.80
C ASN A 17 1.57 -7.41 0.63
N ARG A 18 0.88 -7.98 1.63
CA ARG A 18 0.96 -7.49 3.02
C ARG A 18 2.38 -7.49 3.59
N GLU A 19 3.15 -8.54 3.32
CA GLU A 19 4.54 -8.66 3.78
C GLU A 19 5.41 -7.57 3.15
N SER A 20 5.40 -7.49 1.82
CA SER A 20 6.22 -6.50 1.11
C SER A 20 5.80 -5.04 1.34
N LEU A 21 4.54 -4.79 1.68
CA LEU A 21 4.05 -3.49 2.09
C LEU A 21 4.59 -3.13 3.48
N ASN A 22 4.56 -4.06 4.44
CA ASN A 22 5.13 -3.84 5.76
C ASN A 22 6.65 -3.57 5.67
N ASP A 23 7.39 -4.38 4.90
CA ASP A 23 8.82 -4.17 4.65
C ASP A 23 9.12 -2.75 4.12
N LEU A 24 8.27 -2.25 3.22
CA LEU A 24 8.40 -0.89 2.70
C LEU A 24 8.15 0.14 3.80
N LEU A 25 7.08 0.00 4.57
CA LEU A 25 6.71 0.98 5.61
C LEU A 25 7.74 1.00 6.74
N ASP A 26 8.31 -0.14 7.11
CA ASP A 26 9.34 -0.26 8.15
C ASP A 26 10.66 0.43 7.75
N SER A 27 10.89 0.66 6.46
CA SER A 27 12.06 1.41 5.98
C SER A 27 12.01 2.92 6.26
N PHE A 28 10.86 3.44 6.71
CA PHE A 28 10.63 4.85 7.02
C PHE A 28 10.38 5.04 8.53
N PRO A 29 11.43 5.23 9.35
CA PRO A 29 11.27 5.38 10.80
C PRO A 29 10.47 6.64 11.20
N GLU A 30 10.38 7.64 10.34
CA GLU A 30 9.66 8.89 10.55
C GLU A 30 8.13 8.77 10.40
N ILE A 31 7.62 7.62 9.94
CA ILE A 31 6.18 7.36 9.87
C ILE A 31 5.72 6.38 10.95
N GLN A 32 4.44 6.46 11.26
CA GLN A 32 3.73 5.51 12.09
C GLN A 32 2.53 4.99 11.32
N VAL A 33 2.44 3.68 11.21
CA VAL A 33 1.25 3.01 10.68
C VAL A 33 0.15 3.07 11.73
N ILE A 34 -0.97 3.68 11.39
CA ILE A 34 -2.16 3.74 12.25
C ILE A 34 -3.09 2.57 11.94
N ASP A 35 -3.31 2.28 10.66
CA ASP A 35 -4.15 1.15 10.23
C ASP A 35 -3.84 0.70 8.80
N ILE A 36 -4.12 -0.57 8.51
CA ILE A 36 -4.05 -1.18 7.17
C ILE A 36 -5.25 -2.11 6.97
N TRP A 37 -6.10 -1.78 6.00
CA TRP A 37 -7.28 -2.59 5.67
C TRP A 37 -7.38 -2.85 4.16
N LYS A 38 -8.05 -3.96 3.79
CA LYS A 38 -8.40 -4.20 2.38
C LYS A 38 -9.63 -3.36 2.04
N THR A 39 -9.63 -2.76 0.85
CA THR A 39 -10.81 -2.04 0.38
C THR A 39 -12.02 -2.97 0.33
N SER A 40 -13.14 -2.50 0.88
CA SER A 40 -14.45 -3.09 0.68
C SER A 40 -15.13 -2.57 -0.59
N ASP A 41 -14.56 -1.53 -1.24
CA ASP A 41 -15.02 -1.01 -2.53
C ASP A 41 -14.66 -1.99 -3.65
N VAL A 42 -15.53 -2.99 -3.83
CA VAL A 42 -15.61 -3.86 -5.01
C VAL A 42 -16.69 -3.29 -5.92
N ARG A 43 -16.38 -2.20 -6.63
CA ARG A 43 -17.21 -1.82 -7.79
C ARG A 43 -17.26 -3.01 -8.74
N GLU A 44 -18.44 -3.32 -9.27
CA GLU A 44 -18.66 -4.51 -10.09
C GLU A 44 -17.74 -4.58 -11.32
N ASP A 45 -17.22 -3.44 -11.79
CA ASP A 45 -16.28 -3.30 -12.89
C ASP A 45 -14.80 -3.50 -12.50
N ARG A 46 -14.48 -3.67 -11.20
CA ARG A 46 -13.12 -3.78 -10.69
C ARG A 46 -12.95 -4.95 -9.73
N ASN A 47 -12.38 -6.05 -10.23
CA ASN A 47 -11.98 -7.21 -9.42
C ASN A 47 -10.73 -6.98 -8.55
N ASN A 48 -10.09 -5.81 -8.62
CA ASN A 48 -8.83 -5.56 -7.93
C ASN A 48 -9.08 -5.05 -6.50
N LYS A 49 -8.69 -5.85 -5.51
CA LYS A 49 -8.72 -5.48 -4.09
C LYS A 49 -7.37 -4.89 -3.68
N TRP A 50 -7.38 -3.64 -3.25
CA TRP A 50 -6.18 -2.92 -2.79
C TRP A 50 -6.13 -2.85 -1.26
N PHE A 51 -4.93 -2.64 -0.71
CA PHE A 51 -4.77 -2.19 0.66
C PHE A 51 -4.91 -0.67 0.72
N ASN A 52 -5.67 -0.19 1.70
CA ASN A 52 -5.61 1.19 2.16
C ASN A 52 -4.70 1.24 3.39
N VAL A 53 -3.96 2.33 3.52
CA VAL A 53 -3.00 2.53 4.61
C VAL A 53 -3.22 3.92 5.19
N LEU A 54 -3.48 3.99 6.50
CA LEU A 54 -3.53 5.24 7.23
C LEU A 54 -2.21 5.42 7.97
N LEU A 55 -1.50 6.50 7.62
CA LEU A 55 -0.18 6.82 8.16
C LEU A 55 -0.20 8.16 8.90
N ARG A 56 0.63 8.27 9.93
CA ARG A 56 0.92 9.51 10.62
C ARG A 56 2.41 9.79 10.55
N LYS A 57 2.79 11.00 10.11
CA LYS A 57 4.17 11.48 10.26
C LYS A 57 4.46 11.69 11.76
N ARG A 58 5.55 11.10 12.26
CA ARG A 58 6.03 11.38 13.62
C ARG A 58 6.50 12.83 13.66
N ARG A 59 6.09 13.58 14.68
CA ARG A 59 6.65 14.91 14.91
C ARG A 59 8.08 14.71 15.44
N GLU A 60 9.03 15.44 14.88
CA GLU A 60 10.34 15.60 15.52
C GLU A 60 10.08 16.32 16.86
N GLU A 61 10.66 15.80 17.93
CA GLU A 61 10.65 16.44 19.25
C GLU A 61 11.55 17.69 19.26
#